data_AF-A0A7C2A4W1-F1
#
_entry.id   AF-A0A7C2A4W1-F1
#
_cell.length_a   1.000
_cell.length_b   1.000
_cell.length_c   1.000
_cell.angle_alpha   90.00
_cell.angle_beta   90.00
_cell.angle_gamma   90.00
#
_symmetry.space_group_name_H-M   'P 1'
#
loop_
_entity.id
_entity.type
_entity.pdbx_description
1 polymer ?
#
loop_
_entity_poly.entity_id
_entity_poly.type
_entity_poly.pdbx_seq_one_letter_code
_entity_poly.pdbx_strand_id
1 'polypeptide(L)'
;EKSRAVKLTLSKGSLVLSASSPDSGDATEELEVDYDGGDLEIGFNSRYLLDITQQIEGDNARLSLSDAASPTILREQVDTGALYVLMPMRV
;
A
#
# COMPACT_ATOMS: atom_id res chain seq x y z
N GLU A 1 -6.32 13.56 12.64
CA GLU A 1 -5.29 12.52 12.38
C GLU A 1 -5.82 11.21 11.75
N LYS A 2 -7.12 10.91 11.75
CA LYS A 2 -7.69 9.76 11.00
C LYS A 2 -7.74 9.95 9.47
N SER A 3 -7.64 11.17 8.95
CA SER A 3 -7.86 11.45 7.51
C SER A 3 -6.76 10.97 6.57
N ARG A 4 -5.67 10.38 7.07
CA ARG A 4 -4.52 9.92 6.26
C ARG A 4 -4.29 8.42 6.34
N ALA A 5 -5.16 7.68 7.01
CA ALA A 5 -5.11 6.22 7.01
C ALA A 5 -5.67 5.70 5.67
N VAL A 6 -4.91 4.83 5.02
CA VAL A 6 -5.37 4.04 3.87
C VAL A 6 -5.19 2.58 4.21
N LYS A 7 -6.24 1.80 3.98
CA LYS A 7 -6.29 0.37 4.21
C LYS A 7 -6.18 -0.35 2.88
N LEU A 8 -5.24 -1.29 2.79
CA LEU A 8 -5.02 -2.16 1.64
C LEU A 8 -5.55 -3.53 2.01
N THR A 9 -6.50 -4.04 1.23
CA THR A 9 -7.03 -5.40 1.33
C THR A 9 -6.59 -6.17 0.08
N LEU A 10 -5.65 -7.09 0.26
CA LEU A 10 -5.12 -7.95 -0.79
C LEU A 10 -5.90 -9.26 -0.83
N SER A 11 -6.20 -9.70 -2.04
CA SER A 11 -6.71 -11.03 -2.38
C SER A 11 -6.06 -11.47 -3.69
N LYS A 12 -6.22 -12.73 -4.08
CA LYS A 12 -5.62 -13.25 -5.30
C LYS A 12 -5.98 -12.40 -6.53
N GLY A 13 -4.99 -11.75 -7.13
CA GLY A 13 -5.14 -10.90 -8.32
C GLY A 13 -5.70 -9.49 -8.08
N SER A 14 -6.09 -9.12 -6.85
CA SER A 14 -6.78 -7.86 -6.57
C SER A 14 -6.29 -7.18 -5.29
N LEU A 15 -6.16 -5.86 -5.35
CA LEU A 15 -5.86 -4.98 -4.25
C LEU A 15 -6.97 -3.93 -4.14
N VAL A 16 -7.68 -3.93 -3.01
CA VAL A 16 -8.65 -2.89 -2.69
C VAL A 16 -8.02 -1.86 -1.75
N LEU A 17 -7.98 -0.61 -2.17
CA LEU A 17 -7.62 0.53 -1.34
C LEU A 17 -8.88 1.16 -0.78
N SER A 18 -8.89 1.44 0.53
CA SER A 18 -9.98 2.16 1.17
C SER A 18 -9.46 3.24 2.11
N ALA A 19 -10.13 4.37 2.14
CA ALA A 19 -9.84 5.52 3.00
C ALA A 19 -11.14 6.05 3.59
N SER A 20 -11.10 6.49 4.85
CA SER A 20 -12.25 7.09 5.53
C SER A 20 -11.84 8.41 6.17
N SER A 21 -12.61 9.47 5.91
CA SER A 21 -12.43 10.78 6.50
C SER A 21 -13.76 11.28 7.05
N PRO A 22 -13.83 11.70 8.34
CA PRO A 22 -15.06 12.27 8.91
C PRO A 22 -15.61 13.47 8.12
N ASP A 23 -14.72 14.23 7.49
CA ASP A 23 -15.07 15.48 6.79
C ASP A 23 -15.36 15.27 5.30
N SER A 24 -14.89 14.17 4.71
CA SER A 24 -14.92 13.95 3.25
C SER A 24 -15.61 12.65 2.84
N GLY A 25 -16.05 11.84 3.81
CA GLY A 25 -16.66 10.54 3.58
C GLY A 25 -15.64 9.42 3.35
N ASP A 26 -16.12 8.33 2.75
CA ASP A 26 -15.35 7.14 2.45
C ASP A 26 -15.00 7.08 0.95
N ALA A 27 -13.82 6.55 0.65
CA ALA A 27 -13.35 6.30 -0.71
C ALA A 27 -12.83 4.87 -0.81
N THR A 28 -13.16 4.19 -1.90
CA THR A 28 -12.71 2.82 -2.20
C THR A 28 -12.33 2.72 -3.67
N GLU A 29 -11.21 2.08 -3.95
CA GLU A 29 -10.71 1.82 -5.30
C GLU A 29 -10.15 0.40 -5.37
N GLU A 30 -10.34 -0.28 -6.49
CA GLU A 30 -9.85 -1.64 -6.73
C GLU A 30 -8.83 -1.62 -7.88
N LEU A 31 -7.68 -2.27 -7.66
CA LEU A 31 -6.58 -2.36 -8.59
C LEU A 31 -6.26 -3.84 -8.87
N GLU A 32 -6.00 -4.16 -10.14
CA GLU A 32 -5.44 -5.45 -10.52
C GLU A 32 -3.96 -5.52 -10.12
N VAL A 33 -3.56 -6.61 -9.47
CA VAL A 33 -2.17 -6.81 -9.01
C VAL A 33 -1.71 -8.24 -9.24
N ASP A 34 -0.41 -8.43 -9.46
CA ASP A 34 0.19 -9.77 -9.49
C ASP A 34 0.44 -10.28 -8.06
N TYR A 35 -0.61 -10.83 -7.45
CA TYR A 35 -0.60 -11.38 -6.09
C TYR A 35 -1.27 -12.76 -6.04
N ASP A 36 -0.53 -13.77 -5.56
CA ASP A 36 -1.01 -15.15 -5.39
C ASP A 36 -0.92 -15.64 -3.94
N GLY A 37 -0.77 -14.71 -2.99
CA GLY A 37 -0.77 -15.01 -1.55
C GLY A 37 -2.18 -15.15 -0.98
N GLY A 38 -2.24 -15.45 0.33
CA GLY A 38 -3.51 -15.47 1.07
C GLY A 38 -4.03 -14.06 1.37
N ASP A 39 -5.31 -13.95 1.73
CA ASP A 39 -5.92 -12.66 2.02
C ASP A 39 -5.16 -11.91 3.14
N LEU A 40 -4.86 -10.63 2.90
CA LEU A 40 -4.11 -9.79 3.82
C LEU A 40 -4.72 -8.40 3.89
N GLU A 41 -4.92 -7.90 5.11
CA GLU A 41 -5.33 -6.52 5.35
C GLU A 41 -4.21 -5.78 6.09
N ILE A 42 -3.82 -4.61 5.58
CA ILE A 42 -2.74 -3.80 6.15
C ILE A 42 -3.03 -2.31 5.97
N GLY A 43 -2.73 -1.52 7.00
CA GLY A 43 -2.94 -0.09 7.00
C GLY A 43 -1.65 0.70 6.86
N PHE A 44 -1.68 1.80 6.11
CA PHE A 44 -0.56 2.72 5.95
C PHE A 44 -0.99 4.18 6.05
N ASN A 45 0.00 5.06 6.26
CA ASN A 45 -0.19 6.48 6.04
C ASN A 45 -0.18 6.77 4.53
N SER A 46 -1.26 7.33 4.01
CA SER A 46 -1.42 7.69 2.59
C SER A 46 -0.32 8.60 2.09
N ARG A 47 0.16 9.53 2.94
CA ARG A 47 1.20 10.46 2.56
C ARG A 47 2.52 9.75 2.25
N TYR A 48 2.88 8.75 3.06
CA TYR A 48 4.13 8.02 2.84
C TYR A 48 4.06 7.13 1.60
N LEU A 49 2.90 6.52 1.33
CA LEU A 49 2.70 5.79 0.07
C LEU A 49 2.89 6.73 -1.13
N LEU A 50 2.23 7.90 -1.12
CA LEU A 50 2.36 8.89 -2.19
C LEU A 50 3.80 9.39 -2.36
N ASP A 51 4.47 9.71 -1.26
CA ASP A 51 5.85 10.19 -1.28
C ASP A 51 6.79 9.14 -1.92
N ILE A 52 6.60 7.84 -1.63
CA ILE A 52 7.39 6.76 -2.22
C ILE A 52 7.03 6.53 -3.68
N THR A 53 5.74 6.46 -4.03
CA THR A 53 5.30 6.21 -5.41
C THR A 53 5.72 7.33 -6.37
N GLN A 54 5.90 8.56 -5.88
CA GLN A 54 6.44 9.67 -6.68
C GLN A 54 7.93 9.53 -7.00
N GLN A 55 8.67 8.70 -6.25
CA GLN A 55 10.08 8.41 -6.52
C GLN A 55 10.27 7.19 -7.43
N ILE A 56 9.19 6.49 -7.77
CA ILE A 56 9.24 5.35 -8.68
C ILE A 56 9.13 5.90 -10.09
N GLU A 57 10.21 5.80 -10.86
CA GLU A 57 10.29 6.31 -12.24
C GLU A 57 9.73 5.29 -13.25
N GLY A 58 9.71 4.01 -12.90
CA GLY A 58 9.17 2.93 -13.71
C GLY A 58 7.65 2.74 -13.61
N ASP A 59 7.08 1.92 -14.49
CA ASP A 59 5.63 1.66 -14.54
C ASP A 59 5.12 0.77 -13.40
N ASN A 60 6.01 0.01 -12.74
CA ASN A 60 5.63 -1.02 -11.78
C ASN A 60 6.43 -0.93 -10.48
N ALA A 61 5.71 -0.98 -9.37
CA ALA A 61 6.25 -1.08 -8.01
C ALA A 61 6.08 -2.51 -7.47
N ARG A 62 7.09 -3.01 -6.75
CA ARG A 62 7.00 -4.28 -6.01
C ARG A 62 6.87 -4.01 -4.52
N LEU A 63 5.77 -4.50 -3.95
CA LEU A 63 5.52 -4.51 -2.52
C LEU A 63 5.85 -5.89 -1.96
N SER A 64 6.71 -5.95 -0.95
CA SER A 64 6.98 -7.17 -0.20
C SER A 64 6.38 -7.05 1.19
N LEU A 65 5.36 -7.85 1.45
CA LEU A 65 4.59 -7.87 2.70
C LEU A 65 4.85 -9.19 3.44
N SER A 66 4.74 -9.19 4.77
CA SER A 66 4.81 -10.41 5.58
C SER A 66 3.49 -10.63 6.35
N ASP A 67 3.18 -9.74 7.28
CA ASP A 67 1.93 -9.73 8.03
C ASP A 67 1.50 -8.28 8.29
N ALA A 68 0.31 -8.08 8.87
CA ALA A 68 -0.29 -6.76 9.08
C ALA A 68 0.47 -5.84 10.07
N ALA A 69 1.39 -6.39 10.86
CA ALA A 69 2.19 -5.64 11.84
C ALA A 69 3.66 -5.49 11.43
N SER A 70 4.11 -6.29 10.46
CA SER A 70 5.48 -6.31 9.97
C SER A 70 5.78 -5.17 8.99
N PRO A 71 7.02 -4.66 8.95
CA PRO A 71 7.43 -3.67 7.97
C PRO A 71 7.19 -4.16 6.53
N THR A 72 6.77 -3.24 5.67
CA THR A 72 6.59 -3.49 4.24
C THR A 72 7.70 -2.82 3.45
N ILE A 73 8.24 -3.53 2.46
CA ILE A 73 9.29 -3.02 1.59
C ILE A 73 8.69 -2.65 0.24
N LEU A 74 8.95 -1.43 -0.22
CA LEU A 74 8.68 -0.96 -1.58
C LEU A 74 9.97 -0.79 -2.36
N ARG A 75 9.98 -1.24 -3.61
CA ARG A 75 11.05 -1.02 -4.59
C ARG A 75 10.46 -0.93 -5.99
N GLU A 76 11.21 -0.40 -6.94
CA GLU A 76 10.84 -0.59 -8.33
C GLU A 76 11.05 -2.05 -8.76
N GLN A 77 10.33 -2.47 -9.79
CA GLN A 77 10.47 -3.83 -10.31
C GLN A 77 11.79 -4.06 -11.06
N VAL A 78 12.30 -3.03 -11.75
CA VAL A 78 13.45 -3.15 -12.67
C VAL A 78 14.73 -2.59 -12.07
N ASP A 79 14.70 -1.40 -11.48
CA ASP A 79 15.85 -0.83 -10.77
C ASP A 79 15.70 -1.02 -9.24
N THR A 80 16.69 -1.68 -8.63
CA THR A 80 16.69 -1.96 -7.19
C THR A 80 17.64 -1.06 -6.41
N GLY A 81 18.15 0.02 -7.03
CA GLY A 81 19.05 0.98 -6.41
C GLY A 81 18.44 1.72 -5.20
N ALA A 82 17.11 1.84 -5.14
CA ALA A 82 16.38 2.45 -4.03
C ALA A 82 15.49 1.42 -3.29
N LEU A 83 15.49 1.51 -1.97
CA LEU A 83 14.71 0.65 -1.07
C LEU A 83 13.97 1.52 -0.08
N TYR A 84 12.65 1.38 -0.06
CA TYR A 84 11.77 2.08 0.86
C TYR A 84 11.19 1.10 1.88
N VAL A 85 11.15 1.52 3.15
CA VAL A 85 10.56 0.73 4.25
C VAL A 85 9.41 1.54 4.84
N LEU A 86 8.25 0.90 4.92
CA LEU A 86 7.04 1.44 5.53
C LEU A 86 6.65 0.63 6.74
N MET A 87 6.38 1.33 7.84
CA MET A 87 5.77 0.72 9.02
C MET A 87 4.26 0.74 8.86
N PRO A 88 3.57 -0.40 9.07
CA PRO A 88 2.12 -0.41 9.07
C PRO A 88 1.55 0.34 10.26
N MET A 89 0.35 0.84 10.07
CA MET A 89 -0.48 1.42 11.13
C MET A 89 -1.76 0.62 11.28
N ARG A 90 -2.29 0.63 12.49
CA ARG A 90 -3.59 0.04 12.78
C ARG A 90 -4.67 0.99 12.28
N VAL A 91 -5.50 0.52 11.35
CA VAL A 91 -6.58 1.29 10.70
C VAL A 91 -7.95 0.77 11.10
#